data_AF-A0A2D9P7L2-F1
#
_entry.id   AF-A0A2D9P7L2-F1
#
_cell.length_a   1.000
_cell.length_b   1.000
_cell.length_c   1.000
_cell.angle_alpha   90.00
_cell.angle_beta   90.00
_cell.angle_gamma   90.00
#
_symmetry.space_group_name_H-M   'P 1'
#
loop_
_entity.id
_entity.type
_entity.pdbx_description
1 polymer ?
#
loop_
_entity_poly.entity_id
_entity_poly.type
_entity_poly.pdbx_seq_one_letter_code
_entity_poly.pdbx_strand_id
1 'polypeptide(L)'
;MNKEELIEDFNKNKLKRISLPFLFGLWILLLPKYKIVHPSFVISLMSFILFLNFPIIVTFSNTKPLYYEDLFLNTSLLPRLEITEQSKESFKKIFTFVLVFTNSILTGLLYDYWIIKTKNTSSIVEIIGISGGILKIFQVINHSIGIITLKIIKYTIKTKISNMEYENEINDQQF
;
A
#
# COMPACT_ATOMS: atom_id res chain seq x y z
N MET A 1 -0.70 -28.42 -3.31
CA MET A 1 -1.70 -27.37 -3.02
C MET A 1 -2.72 -27.97 -2.06
N ASN A 2 -2.70 -27.54 -0.81
CA ASN A 2 -3.40 -28.20 0.29
C ASN A 2 -4.88 -27.73 0.36
N LYS A 3 -5.81 -28.55 0.84
CA LYS A 3 -7.25 -28.20 0.91
C LYS A 3 -7.50 -26.93 1.74
N GLU A 4 -6.65 -26.66 2.73
CA GLU A 4 -6.70 -25.47 3.58
C GLU A 4 -6.32 -24.19 2.84
N GLU A 5 -5.30 -24.22 1.97
CA GLU A 5 -4.91 -23.08 1.12
C GLU A 5 -6.06 -22.69 0.17
N LEU A 6 -6.78 -23.68 -0.37
CA LEU A 6 -7.91 -23.45 -1.27
C LEU A 6 -9.09 -22.76 -0.57
N ILE A 7 -9.34 -23.09 0.69
CA ILE A 7 -10.44 -22.50 1.48
C ILE A 7 -10.09 -21.07 1.90
N GLU A 8 -8.84 -20.81 2.29
CA GLU A 8 -8.37 -19.46 2.59
C GLU A 8 -8.46 -18.54 1.38
N ASP A 9 -7.99 -18.99 0.21
CA ASP A 9 -8.00 -18.15 -0.99
C ASP A 9 -9.43 -17.92 -1.51
N PHE A 10 -10.32 -18.90 -1.37
CA PHE A 10 -11.74 -18.75 -1.66
C PHE A 10 -12.42 -17.73 -0.73
N ASN A 11 -12.21 -17.83 0.58
CA ASN A 11 -12.78 -16.90 1.56
C ASN A 11 -12.24 -15.49 1.40
N LYS A 12 -10.95 -15.34 1.08
CA LYS A 12 -10.32 -14.05 0.79
C LYS A 12 -10.93 -13.37 -0.44
N ASN A 13 -11.21 -14.13 -1.50
CA ASN A 13 -11.88 -13.62 -2.69
C ASN A 13 -13.36 -13.28 -2.45
N LYS A 14 -14.05 -14.04 -1.59
CA LYS A 14 -15.43 -13.75 -1.19
C LYS A 14 -15.52 -12.48 -0.34
N LEU A 15 -14.59 -12.29 0.61
CA LEU A 15 -14.52 -11.09 1.45
C LEU A 15 -14.27 -9.82 0.62
N LYS A 16 -13.37 -9.91 -0.37
CA LYS A 16 -13.13 -8.84 -1.36
C LYS A 16 -14.44 -8.46 -2.08
N ARG A 17 -15.13 -9.44 -2.67
CA ARG A 17 -16.39 -9.20 -3.39
C ARG A 17 -17.50 -8.59 -2.51
N ILE A 18 -17.60 -8.98 -1.24
CA ILE A 18 -18.61 -8.45 -0.30
C ILE A 18 -18.29 -7.02 0.15
N SER A 19 -17.02 -6.61 0.12
CA SER A 19 -16.65 -5.25 0.53
C SER A 19 -17.03 -4.15 -0.48
N LEU A 20 -17.23 -4.48 -1.76
CA LEU A 20 -17.67 -3.53 -2.79
C LEU A 20 -19.05 -2.90 -2.53
N PRO A 21 -20.12 -3.65 -2.20
CA PRO A 21 -21.41 -3.04 -1.86
C PRO A 21 -21.35 -2.11 -0.64
N PHE A 22 -20.36 -2.28 0.25
CA PHE A 22 -20.14 -1.37 1.37
C PHE A 22 -19.74 0.05 0.92
N LEU A 23 -19.14 0.21 -0.28
CA LEU A 23 -18.85 1.53 -0.85
C LEU A 23 -20.12 2.35 -1.08
N PHE A 24 -21.21 1.71 -1.51
CA PHE A 24 -22.50 2.39 -1.67
C PHE A 24 -23.07 2.85 -0.32
N GLY A 25 -22.89 2.04 0.74
CA GLY A 25 -23.27 2.43 2.09
C GLY A 25 -22.47 3.63 2.60
N LEU A 26 -21.15 3.64 2.40
CA LEU A 26 -20.29 4.76 2.78
C LEU A 26 -20.60 6.04 1.97
N TRP A 27 -21.00 5.91 0.70
CA TRP A 27 -21.40 7.05 -0.12
C TRP A 27 -22.60 7.82 0.49
N ILE A 28 -23.54 7.13 1.13
CA ILE A 28 -24.69 7.76 1.81
C ILE A 28 -24.22 8.70 2.94
N LEU A 29 -23.11 8.39 3.61
CA LEU A 29 -22.55 9.23 4.69
C LEU A 29 -21.96 10.55 4.17
N LEU A 30 -21.68 10.67 2.87
CA LEU A 30 -21.22 11.92 2.26
C LEU A 30 -22.37 12.90 1.96
N LEU A 31 -23.62 12.46 2.06
CA LEU A 31 -24.77 13.32 1.81
C LEU A 31 -24.87 14.42 2.89
N PRO A 32 -25.24 15.66 2.51
CA PRO A 32 -25.28 16.80 3.42
C PRO A 32 -26.20 16.58 4.63
N LYS A 33 -27.19 15.69 4.51
CA LYS A 33 -28.14 15.29 5.56
C LYS A 33 -27.50 14.47 6.69
N TYR A 34 -26.38 13.78 6.44
CA TYR A 34 -25.77 12.82 7.36
C TYR A 34 -24.31 13.17 7.69
N LYS A 35 -23.96 14.46 7.72
CA LYS A 35 -22.62 14.98 8.08
C LYS A 35 -22.27 14.77 9.57
N ILE A 36 -22.26 13.52 10.02
CA ILE A 36 -21.80 13.13 11.34
C ILE A 36 -20.27 12.96 11.34
N VAL A 37 -19.70 12.56 10.19
CA VAL A 37 -18.28 12.25 10.03
C VAL A 37 -17.63 13.16 8.99
N HIS A 38 -16.37 13.54 9.21
CA HIS A 38 -15.62 14.37 8.28
C HIS A 38 -15.45 13.67 6.91
N PRO A 39 -15.75 14.32 5.77
CA PRO A 39 -15.75 13.69 4.45
C PRO A 39 -14.44 13.01 4.04
N SER A 40 -13.28 13.59 4.35
CA SER A 40 -11.99 12.97 4.06
C SER A 40 -11.75 11.65 4.79
N PHE A 41 -12.32 11.46 5.98
CA PHE A 41 -12.24 10.16 6.65
C PHE A 41 -13.07 9.11 5.91
N VAL A 42 -14.28 9.47 5.48
CA VAL A 42 -15.14 8.58 4.68
C VAL A 42 -14.47 8.25 3.35
N ILE A 43 -13.89 9.23 2.67
CA ILE A 43 -13.18 9.04 1.39
C ILE A 43 -11.92 8.20 1.57
N SER A 44 -11.20 8.35 2.68
CA SER A 44 -10.07 7.49 3.03
C SER A 44 -10.52 6.03 3.20
N LEU A 45 -11.61 5.78 3.93
CA LEU A 45 -12.19 4.44 4.09
C LEU A 45 -12.68 3.85 2.77
N MET A 46 -13.34 4.64 1.93
CA MET A 46 -13.78 4.21 0.60
C MET A 46 -12.58 3.86 -0.29
N SER A 47 -11.55 4.70 -0.27
CA SER A 47 -10.30 4.46 -1.01
C SER A 47 -9.59 3.20 -0.50
N PHE A 48 -9.60 2.96 0.81
CA PHE A 48 -9.04 1.75 1.41
C PHE A 48 -9.73 0.49 0.94
N ILE A 49 -11.06 0.46 0.94
CA ILE A 49 -11.83 -0.68 0.42
C ILE A 49 -11.55 -0.88 -1.07
N LEU A 50 -11.50 0.20 -1.85
CA LEU A 50 -11.24 0.14 -3.28
C LEU A 50 -9.83 -0.40 -3.58
N PHE A 51 -8.81 0.10 -2.88
CA PHE A 51 -7.42 -0.33 -3.05
C PHE A 51 -7.15 -1.74 -2.51
N LEU A 52 -7.89 -2.21 -1.50
CA LEU A 52 -7.83 -3.62 -1.07
C LEU A 52 -8.38 -4.59 -2.12
N ASN A 53 -9.40 -4.17 -2.88
CA ASN A 53 -9.96 -4.95 -3.97
C ASN A 53 -9.09 -4.87 -5.23
N PHE A 54 -8.59 -3.67 -5.54
CA PHE A 54 -7.84 -3.36 -6.74
C PHE A 54 -6.46 -2.76 -6.39
N PRO A 55 -5.57 -3.56 -5.78
CA PRO A 55 -4.23 -3.08 -5.38
C PRO A 55 -3.40 -2.62 -6.59
N ILE A 56 -3.76 -3.09 -7.79
CA ILE A 56 -3.12 -2.71 -9.05
C ILE A 56 -3.10 -1.19 -9.28
N ILE A 57 -4.14 -0.47 -8.82
CA ILE A 57 -4.27 0.99 -8.97
C ILE A 57 -3.15 1.70 -8.21
N VAL A 58 -2.85 1.21 -7.01
CA VAL A 58 -1.83 1.77 -6.12
C VAL A 58 -0.44 1.39 -6.59
N THR A 59 -0.25 0.14 -7.05
CA THR A 59 1.05 -0.31 -7.53
C THR A 59 1.42 0.32 -8.87
N PHE A 60 0.45 0.58 -9.75
CA PHE A 60 0.69 1.26 -11.04
C PHE A 60 1.09 2.73 -10.88
N SER A 61 0.57 3.39 -9.85
CA SER A 61 0.91 4.79 -9.55
C SER A 61 2.35 4.99 -9.07
N ASN A 62 3.05 3.91 -8.69
CA ASN A 62 4.47 3.95 -8.42
C ASN A 62 5.23 3.74 -9.74
N THR A 63 5.93 4.79 -10.19
CA THR A 63 6.49 4.98 -11.55
C THR A 63 7.54 3.97 -12.01
N LYS A 64 7.89 3.02 -11.16
CA LYS A 64 8.42 1.73 -11.55
C LYS A 64 7.70 0.70 -10.70
N PRO A 65 7.32 -0.47 -11.23
CA PRO A 65 7.14 -1.61 -10.36
C PRO A 65 8.46 -1.72 -9.60
N LEU A 66 8.45 -1.26 -8.34
CA LEU A 66 9.59 -1.29 -7.45
C LEU A 66 9.68 -2.76 -7.07
N TYR A 67 10.18 -3.54 -8.03
CA TYR A 67 10.05 -4.97 -7.98
C TYR A 67 10.87 -5.39 -6.78
N TYR A 68 10.24 -6.21 -5.97
CA TYR A 68 10.92 -7.13 -5.08
C TYR A 68 12.17 -7.71 -5.77
N GLU A 69 12.09 -8.05 -7.06
CA GLU A 69 13.20 -8.50 -7.91
C GLU A 69 14.41 -7.55 -7.93
N ASP A 70 14.23 -6.22 -7.92
CA ASP A 70 15.34 -5.25 -7.83
C ASP A 70 16.04 -5.27 -6.48
N LEU A 71 15.31 -5.66 -5.42
CA LEU A 71 15.91 -5.87 -4.09
C LEU A 71 16.86 -7.07 -4.10
N PHE A 72 16.67 -8.06 -4.99
CA PHE A 72 17.46 -9.30 -5.09
C PHE A 72 18.40 -9.37 -6.30
N LEU A 73 18.22 -8.52 -7.32
CA LEU A 73 19.11 -8.43 -8.48
C LEU A 73 20.48 -7.84 -8.12
N ASN A 74 20.57 -7.03 -7.06
CA ASN A 74 21.85 -6.66 -6.44
C ASN A 74 22.37 -7.77 -5.53
N THR A 75 22.66 -8.93 -6.13
CA THR A 75 23.32 -10.09 -5.52
C THR A 75 24.71 -9.77 -4.94
N SER A 76 25.28 -8.61 -5.26
CA SER A 76 26.52 -8.09 -4.69
C SER A 76 26.36 -7.42 -3.31
N LEU A 77 25.14 -6.98 -2.94
CA LEU A 77 24.86 -6.25 -1.69
C LEU A 77 24.13 -7.07 -0.63
N LEU A 78 23.54 -8.20 -1.03
CA LEU A 78 22.99 -9.20 -0.12
C LEU A 78 23.88 -10.44 -0.28
N PRO A 79 24.63 -10.88 0.75
CA PRO A 79 25.31 -12.17 0.68
C PRO A 79 24.25 -13.20 0.30
N ARG A 80 24.61 -14.16 -0.56
CA ARG A 80 23.72 -15.15 -1.19
C ARG A 80 22.80 -15.83 -0.17
N LEU A 81 21.71 -15.16 0.18
CA LEU A 81 20.64 -15.77 0.93
C LEU A 81 19.78 -16.47 -0.08
N GLU A 82 19.70 -17.78 0.05
CA GLU A 82 18.59 -18.58 -0.43
C GLU A 82 17.35 -18.18 0.38
N ILE A 83 16.84 -16.96 0.16
CA ILE A 83 15.55 -16.56 0.72
C ILE A 83 14.50 -17.44 0.06
N THR A 84 13.85 -18.25 0.88
CA THR A 84 12.73 -19.12 0.47
C THR A 84 11.65 -18.30 -0.21
N GLU A 85 11.07 -18.84 -1.30
CA GLU A 85 9.97 -18.21 -2.06
C GLU A 85 8.82 -17.73 -1.15
N GLN A 86 8.55 -18.44 -0.06
CA GLN A 86 7.54 -18.08 0.93
C GLN A 86 7.81 -16.74 1.66
N SER A 87 9.07 -16.46 1.98
CA SER A 87 9.45 -15.18 2.60
C SER A 87 9.26 -14.02 1.62
N LYS A 88 9.51 -14.27 0.33
CA LYS A 88 9.33 -13.31 -0.76
C LYS A 88 7.89 -12.87 -0.88
N GLU A 89 6.97 -13.83 -0.90
CA GLU A 89 5.54 -13.54 -0.95
C GLU A 89 5.05 -12.76 0.26
N SER A 90 5.56 -13.08 1.44
CA SER A 90 5.21 -12.39 2.68
C SER A 90 5.62 -10.91 2.63
N PHE A 91 6.84 -10.62 2.15
CA PHE A 91 7.28 -9.24 1.95
C PHE A 91 6.46 -8.50 0.90
N LYS A 92 6.12 -9.15 -0.22
CA LYS A 92 5.26 -8.57 -1.25
C LYS A 92 3.88 -8.23 -0.70
N LYS A 93 3.29 -9.10 0.13
CA LYS A 93 2.01 -8.87 0.81
C LYS A 93 2.10 -7.66 1.74
N ILE A 94 3.13 -7.59 2.59
CA ILE A 94 3.34 -6.46 3.52
C ILE A 94 3.54 -5.15 2.76
N PHE A 95 4.41 -5.13 1.75
CA PHE A 95 4.66 -3.95 0.93
C PHE A 95 3.37 -3.44 0.29
N THR A 96 2.62 -4.33 -0.36
CA THR A 96 1.34 -3.98 -0.99
C THR A 96 0.35 -3.43 0.03
N PHE A 97 0.26 -4.03 1.22
CA PHE A 97 -0.63 -3.58 2.27
C PHE A 97 -0.26 -2.18 2.79
N VAL A 98 1.04 -1.92 3.06
CA VAL A 98 1.53 -0.61 3.47
C VAL A 98 1.17 0.45 2.42
N LEU A 99 1.44 0.15 1.15
CA LEU A 99 1.09 1.06 0.05
C LEU A 99 -0.40 1.35 -0.01
N VAL A 100 -1.25 0.32 0.07
CA VAL A 100 -2.71 0.47 0.08
C VAL A 100 -3.15 1.35 1.24
N PHE A 101 -2.66 1.08 2.45
CA PHE A 101 -3.00 1.83 3.65
C PHE A 101 -2.61 3.30 3.54
N THR A 102 -1.36 3.59 3.18
CA THR A 102 -0.87 4.97 3.08
C THR A 102 -1.55 5.74 1.95
N ASN A 103 -1.82 5.09 0.81
CA ASN A 103 -2.52 5.72 -0.30
C ASN A 103 -3.95 6.12 0.06
N SER A 104 -4.62 5.28 0.83
CA SER A 104 -6.00 5.55 1.26
C SER A 104 -6.11 6.81 2.10
N ILE A 105 -5.21 6.94 3.08
CA ILE A 105 -5.10 8.14 3.92
C ILE A 105 -4.77 9.36 3.06
N LEU A 106 -3.79 9.22 2.16
CA LEU A 106 -3.37 10.30 1.28
C LEU A 106 -4.52 10.79 0.38
N THR A 107 -5.34 9.89 -0.16
CA THR A 107 -6.52 10.26 -0.97
C THR A 107 -7.52 11.08 -0.16
N GLY A 108 -7.77 10.73 1.11
CA GLY A 108 -8.61 11.53 2.00
C GLY A 108 -8.04 12.94 2.24
N LEU A 109 -6.74 13.05 2.52
CA LEU A 109 -6.08 14.36 2.74
C LEU A 109 -6.09 15.23 1.48
N LEU A 110 -5.83 14.63 0.31
CA LEU A 110 -5.85 15.36 -0.96
C LEU A 110 -7.26 15.80 -1.36
N TYR A 111 -8.30 15.06 -0.96
CA TYR A 111 -9.68 15.51 -1.15
C TYR A 111 -9.97 16.81 -0.39
N ASP A 112 -9.58 16.90 0.88
CA ASP A 112 -9.78 18.13 1.64
C ASP A 112 -9.01 19.30 1.03
N TYR A 113 -7.77 19.04 0.62
CA TYR A 113 -6.95 20.03 -0.07
C TYR A 113 -7.60 20.49 -1.39
N TRP A 114 -8.15 19.56 -2.17
CA TRP A 114 -8.88 19.86 -3.40
C TRP A 114 -10.09 20.75 -3.11
N ILE A 115 -10.96 20.39 -2.16
CA ILE A 115 -12.13 21.18 -1.78
C ILE A 115 -11.75 22.60 -1.34
N ILE A 116 -10.68 22.74 -0.55
CA ILE A 116 -10.21 24.06 -0.09
C ILE A 116 -9.77 24.92 -1.29
N LYS A 117 -9.09 24.31 -2.27
CA LYS A 117 -8.60 25.02 -3.45
C LYS A 117 -9.68 25.30 -4.50
N THR A 118 -10.72 24.47 -4.58
CA THR A 118 -11.81 24.62 -5.57
C THR A 118 -12.97 25.49 -5.11
N LYS A 119 -13.11 25.77 -3.80
CA LYS A 119 -14.23 26.56 -3.24
C LYS A 119 -14.46 27.93 -3.88
N ASN A 120 -13.39 28.60 -4.32
CA ASN A 120 -13.46 29.97 -4.86
C ASN A 120 -13.12 30.05 -6.35
N THR A 121 -12.95 28.92 -7.04
CA THR A 121 -12.60 28.89 -8.46
C THR A 121 -13.81 28.49 -9.29
N SER A 122 -14.17 29.34 -10.25
CA SER A 122 -15.32 29.12 -11.16
C SER A 122 -14.88 28.61 -12.53
N SER A 123 -13.59 28.75 -12.88
CA SER A 123 -13.06 28.34 -14.17
C SER A 123 -12.73 26.85 -14.20
N ILE A 124 -13.27 26.14 -15.18
CA ILE A 124 -12.98 24.72 -15.41
C ILE A 124 -11.48 24.50 -15.64
N VAL A 125 -10.80 25.43 -16.32
CA VAL A 125 -9.36 25.35 -16.59
C VAL A 125 -8.55 25.39 -15.28
N GLU A 126 -8.95 26.21 -14.32
CA GLU A 126 -8.31 26.29 -13.00
C GLU A 126 -8.53 25.01 -12.20
N ILE A 127 -9.75 24.45 -12.22
CA ILE A 127 -10.06 23.18 -11.55
C ILE A 127 -9.21 22.04 -12.11
N ILE A 128 -9.06 21.96 -13.44
CA ILE A 128 -8.21 20.96 -14.10
C ILE A 128 -6.74 21.19 -13.70
N GLY A 129 -6.27 22.44 -13.68
CA GLY A 129 -4.91 22.78 -13.25
C GLY A 129 -4.61 22.38 -11.81
N ILE A 130 -5.54 22.69 -10.88
CA ILE A 130 -5.46 22.29 -9.47
C ILE A 130 -5.44 20.75 -9.35
N SER A 131 -6.33 20.07 -10.07
CA SER A 131 -6.42 18.61 -10.04
C SER A 131 -5.14 17.95 -10.58
N GLY A 132 -4.55 18.48 -11.65
CA GLY A 132 -3.27 18.03 -12.18
C GLY A 132 -2.11 18.24 -11.20
N GLY A 133 -2.07 19.39 -10.51
CA GLY A 133 -1.09 19.65 -9.45
C GLY A 133 -1.20 18.67 -8.29
N ILE A 134 -2.42 18.37 -7.85
CA ILE A 134 -2.71 17.39 -6.79
C ILE A 134 -2.28 15.99 -7.21
N LEU A 135 -2.55 15.59 -8.46
CA LEU A 135 -2.11 14.29 -8.98
C LEU A 135 -0.58 14.17 -8.98
N LYS A 136 0.14 15.26 -9.29
CA LYS A 136 1.61 15.29 -9.19
C LYS A 136 2.09 15.15 -7.75
N ILE A 137 1.45 15.84 -6.80
CA ILE A 137 1.76 15.71 -5.36
C ILE A 137 1.53 14.26 -4.90
N PHE A 138 0.42 13.65 -5.30
CA PHE A 138 0.10 12.25 -5.02
C PHE A 138 1.20 11.30 -5.51
N GLN A 139 1.64 11.46 -6.75
CA GLN A 139 2.72 10.64 -7.34
C GLN A 139 4.04 10.78 -6.57
N VAL A 140 4.43 12.02 -6.21
CA VAL A 140 5.67 12.28 -5.47
C VAL A 140 5.65 11.65 -4.08
N ILE A 141 4.54 11.81 -3.34
CA ILE A 141 4.40 11.22 -2.01
C ILE A 141 4.40 9.70 -2.09
N ASN A 142 3.66 9.12 -3.04
CA ASN A 142 3.63 7.67 -3.23
C ASN A 142 4.98 7.08 -3.54
N HIS A 143 5.72 7.69 -4.45
CA HIS A 143 7.08 7.29 -4.76
C HIS A 143 7.97 7.33 -3.51
N SER A 144 7.83 8.38 -2.69
CA SER A 144 8.59 8.53 -1.45
C SER A 144 8.25 7.44 -0.44
N ILE A 145 6.98 7.11 -0.27
CA ILE A 145 6.53 6.01 0.59
C ILE A 145 7.10 4.68 0.09
N GLY A 146 7.02 4.41 -1.21
CA GLY A 146 7.59 3.19 -1.80
C GLY A 146 9.07 3.00 -1.48
N ILE A 147 9.87 4.07 -1.59
CA ILE A 147 11.29 4.06 -1.23
C ILE A 147 11.48 3.78 0.27
N ILE A 148 10.70 4.44 1.13
CA ILE A 148 10.79 4.26 2.60
C ILE A 148 10.45 2.82 2.97
N THR A 149 9.34 2.27 2.46
CA THR A 149 8.94 0.89 2.72
C THR A 149 10.01 -0.10 2.25
N LEU A 150 10.63 0.14 1.09
CA LEU A 150 11.73 -0.68 0.60
C LEU A 150 12.94 -0.66 1.54
N LYS A 151 13.33 0.53 2.03
CA LYS A 151 14.43 0.68 2.99
C LYS A 151 14.15 -0.07 4.29
N ILE A 152 12.91 0.01 4.79
CA ILE A 152 12.48 -0.72 6.00
C ILE A 152 12.60 -2.23 5.78
N ILE A 153 12.07 -2.75 4.66
CA ILE A 153 12.15 -4.18 4.34
C ILE A 153 13.60 -4.64 4.24
N LYS A 154 14.46 -3.89 3.54
CA LYS A 154 15.89 -4.20 3.43
C LYS A 154 16.58 -4.24 4.80
N TYR A 155 16.24 -3.29 5.67
CA TYR A 155 16.75 -3.28 7.04
C TYR A 155 16.28 -4.49 7.84
N THR A 156 14.98 -4.82 7.80
CA THR A 156 14.42 -6.00 8.47
C THR A 156 15.07 -7.30 8.01
N ILE A 157 15.35 -7.44 6.71
CA ILE A 157 16.05 -8.62 6.17
C ILE A 157 17.48 -8.66 6.72
N LYS A 158 18.22 -7.55 6.66
CA LYS A 158 19.61 -7.49 7.16
C LYS A 158 19.70 -7.86 8.65
N THR A 159 18.79 -7.38 9.48
CA THR A 159 18.75 -7.70 10.92
C THR A 159 18.41 -9.17 11.17
N LYS A 160 17.50 -9.78 10.38
CA LYS A 160 17.23 -11.22 10.50
C LYS A 160 18.45 -12.07 10.17
N ILE A 161 19.23 -11.67 9.17
CA ILE A 161 20.44 -12.38 8.75
C ILE A 161 21.51 -12.34 9.84
N SER A 162 21.81 -11.15 10.37
CA SER A 162 22.83 -11.02 11.42
C SER A 162 22.50 -11.82 12.67
N ASN A 163 21.21 -11.96 12.99
CA ASN A 163 20.78 -12.75 14.15
C ASN A 163 20.94 -14.25 13.89
N MET A 164 20.66 -14.74 12.68
CA MET A 164 20.86 -16.15 12.31
C MET A 164 22.34 -16.54 12.28
N GLU A 165 23.22 -15.67 11.78
CA GLU A 165 24.67 -15.91 11.82
C GLU A 165 25.18 -16.01 13.27
N TYR A 166 24.72 -15.13 14.16
CA TYR A 166 25.07 -15.16 15.57
C TYR A 166 24.58 -16.41 16.32
N GLU A 167 23.36 -16.90 16.03
CA GLU A 167 22.84 -18.15 16.63
C GLU A 167 23.62 -19.38 16.17
N ASN A 168 24.07 -19.43 14.91
CA ASN A 168 24.89 -20.54 14.41
C ASN A 168 26.28 -20.56 15.05
N GLU A 169 26.93 -19.40 15.22
CA GLU A 169 28.23 -19.32 15.92
C GLU A 169 28.16 -19.79 17.38
N ILE A 170 27.05 -19.54 18.08
CA ILE A 170 26.84 -20.03 19.45
C ILE A 170 26.68 -21.55 19.48
N ASN A 171 25.93 -22.12 18.53
CA ASN A 171 25.70 -23.57 18.47
C ASN A 171 26.98 -24.34 18.10
N ASP A 172 27.81 -23.80 17.20
CA ASP A 172 29.09 -24.42 16.81
C ASP A 172 30.14 -24.40 17.94
N GLN A 173 30.01 -23.51 18.93
CA GLN A 173 30.87 -23.48 20.12
C GLN A 173 30.44 -24.45 21.23
N GLN A 174 29.28 -25.10 21.09
CA GLN A 174 28.75 -26.07 22.07
C GLN A 174 28.98 -27.54 21.67
N PHE A 175 29.60 -27.79 20.53
CA PHE A 175 30.06 -29.11 20.05
C PHE A 175 31.58 -29.19 20.00
#